data_AF-A0A2J8AHW3-F1
#
_entry.id   AF-A0A2J8AHW3-F1
#
_cell.length_a   1.000
_cell.length_b   1.000
_cell.length_c   1.000
_cell.angle_alpha   90.00
_cell.angle_beta   90.00
_cell.angle_gamma   90.00
#
_symmetry.space_group_name_H-M   'P 1'
#
loop_
_entity.id
_entity.type
_entity.pdbx_description
1 polymer ?
#
loop_
_entity_poly.entity_id
_entity_poly.type
_entity_poly.pdbx_seq_one_letter_code
_entity_poly.pdbx_strand_id
1 'polypeptide(L)'
;AFSYRCKLMLVGPGGAGKTTLVARLMHGDFRPDLGATDGLGVHEWALPLPSPDQQRAAEADDGGKMSFSLWDFGGQDVYYSTHAFFMARRAVYLVLWRSRDDQELGGLREYLARIQALAPGAPMVLVGTNAGEKTEAGRGVYRPTQPPAALFADFPQLHPEAMFVSSKTGYGVGRLSEVLLAVAVAQPGTGERLPGYIVKLREEVRRARVLLAPGAEPLMPYDKYEAHGGFGEACGSADFGDLLHFSSVPGLEDAIVLRPQWVAEVMSRVVTVDDFKLRQLLVPGGAAGGGGGRVSKAALLKVRG
;
A
#
# COMPACT_ATOMS: atom_id res chain seq x y z
N ALA A 1 7.16 17.81 -16.51
CA ALA A 1 6.00 17.30 -15.76
C ALA A 1 6.22 17.53 -14.28
N PHE A 2 5.21 18.01 -13.57
CA PHE A 2 5.18 18.05 -12.11
C PHE A 2 4.73 16.70 -11.54
N SER A 3 5.18 16.35 -10.33
CA SER A 3 4.78 15.11 -9.65
C SER A 3 3.59 15.36 -8.72
N TYR A 4 2.42 14.82 -9.05
CA TYR A 4 1.25 14.82 -8.17
C TYR A 4 0.79 13.39 -7.94
N ARG A 5 1.65 12.61 -7.27
CA ARG A 5 1.40 11.20 -6.99
C ARG A 5 1.80 10.85 -5.57
N CYS A 6 0.97 10.07 -4.90
CA CYS A 6 1.20 9.62 -3.54
C CYS A 6 0.92 8.12 -3.40
N LYS A 7 1.75 7.42 -2.63
CA LYS A 7 1.48 6.05 -2.19
C LYS A 7 0.58 6.11 -0.95
N LEU A 8 -0.57 5.44 -1.01
CA LEU A 8 -1.55 5.35 0.08
C LEU A 8 -1.59 3.92 0.62
N MET A 9 -1.14 3.72 1.85
CA MET A 9 -0.98 2.40 2.47
C MET A 9 -2.12 2.14 3.47
N LEU A 10 -2.97 1.15 3.20
CA LEU A 10 -4.05 0.77 4.11
C LEU A 10 -3.58 -0.38 5.00
N VAL A 11 -3.59 -0.15 6.31
CA VAL A 11 -3.14 -1.11 7.32
C VAL A 11 -4.14 -1.19 8.47
N GLY A 12 -4.11 -2.28 9.22
CA GLY A 12 -5.03 -2.52 10.33
C GLY A 12 -5.51 -3.97 10.36
N PRO A 13 -6.26 -4.36 11.41
CA PRO A 13 -6.71 -5.74 11.61
C PRO A 13 -7.48 -6.35 10.43
N GLY A 14 -7.50 -7.69 10.38
CA GLY A 14 -8.43 -8.42 9.52
C GLY A 14 -9.87 -7.99 9.78
N GLY A 15 -10.65 -7.76 8.72
CA GLY A 15 -12.03 -7.30 8.86
C GLY A 15 -12.21 -5.81 9.19
N ALA A 16 -11.12 -5.01 9.32
CA ALA A 16 -11.20 -3.57 9.59
C ALA A 16 -12.00 -2.74 8.55
N GLY A 17 -12.26 -3.30 7.35
CA GLY A 17 -12.97 -2.63 6.26
C GLY A 17 -12.06 -1.94 5.23
N LYS A 18 -10.79 -2.34 5.13
CA LYS A 18 -9.81 -1.78 4.18
C LYS A 18 -10.29 -1.91 2.73
N THR A 19 -10.53 -3.12 2.28
CA THR A 19 -10.96 -3.44 0.91
C THR A 19 -12.30 -2.78 0.55
N THR A 20 -13.27 -2.76 1.48
CA THR A 20 -14.56 -2.11 1.24
C THR A 20 -14.45 -0.59 1.21
N LEU A 21 -13.51 0.01 1.97
CA LEU A 21 -13.19 1.43 1.88
C LEU A 21 -12.51 1.77 0.55
N VAL A 22 -11.59 0.94 0.06
CA VAL A 22 -10.98 1.12 -1.27
C VAL A 22 -12.04 1.13 -2.36
N ALA A 23 -12.95 0.14 -2.38
CA ALA A 23 -14.06 0.10 -3.32
C ALA A 23 -14.91 1.39 -3.25
N ARG A 24 -15.23 1.85 -2.04
CA ARG A 24 -15.99 3.09 -1.81
C ARG A 24 -15.28 4.33 -2.33
N LEU A 25 -13.98 4.47 -2.10
CA LEU A 25 -13.18 5.62 -2.57
C LEU A 25 -13.10 5.65 -4.09
N MET A 26 -12.90 4.49 -4.72
CA MET A 26 -12.69 4.40 -6.17
C MET A 26 -13.98 4.48 -6.98
N HIS A 27 -15.03 3.80 -6.52
CA HIS A 27 -16.22 3.55 -7.33
C HIS A 27 -17.49 4.14 -6.71
N GLY A 28 -17.41 4.67 -5.48
CA GLY A 28 -18.58 5.20 -4.78
C GLY A 28 -19.59 4.12 -4.40
N ASP A 29 -19.24 2.83 -4.46
CA ASP A 29 -20.11 1.70 -4.13
C ASP A 29 -19.69 1.00 -2.84
N PHE A 30 -20.60 0.19 -2.28
CA PHE A 30 -20.31 -0.69 -1.15
C PHE A 30 -20.47 -2.13 -1.59
N ARG A 31 -19.40 -2.90 -1.49
CA ARG A 31 -19.38 -4.31 -1.89
C ARG A 31 -19.16 -5.21 -0.67
N PRO A 32 -20.25 -5.70 -0.03
CA PRO A 32 -20.15 -6.52 1.17
C PRO A 32 -19.67 -7.95 0.90
N ASP A 33 -19.71 -8.36 -0.37
CA ASP A 33 -19.32 -9.67 -0.89
C ASP A 33 -17.81 -9.80 -1.17
N LEU A 34 -17.05 -8.71 -0.99
CA LEU A 34 -15.60 -8.76 -1.02
C LEU A 34 -15.12 -9.62 0.16
N GLY A 35 -14.66 -10.83 -0.16
CA GLY A 35 -13.97 -11.70 0.79
C GLY A 35 -12.70 -11.03 1.33
N ALA A 36 -12.03 -11.69 2.28
CA ALA A 36 -10.74 -11.22 2.76
C ALA A 36 -9.76 -11.09 1.59
N THR A 37 -9.10 -9.93 1.44
CA THR A 37 -8.03 -9.76 0.46
C THR A 37 -6.93 -10.77 0.74
N ASP A 38 -6.60 -11.57 -0.27
CA ASP A 38 -5.44 -12.45 -0.23
C ASP A 38 -4.19 -11.68 -0.70
N GLY A 39 -3.17 -11.61 0.15
CA GLY A 39 -1.93 -10.90 -0.15
C GLY A 39 -2.07 -9.37 -0.21
N LEU A 40 -2.05 -8.79 -1.42
CA LEU A 40 -1.95 -7.35 -1.67
C LEU A 40 -2.78 -6.93 -2.89
N GLY A 41 -3.75 -6.04 -2.69
CA GLY A 41 -4.39 -5.26 -3.75
C GLY A 41 -3.63 -3.96 -3.98
N VAL A 42 -3.26 -3.66 -5.23
CA VAL A 42 -2.79 -2.31 -5.62
C VAL A 42 -3.76 -1.72 -6.63
N HIS A 43 -4.25 -0.53 -6.32
CA HIS A 43 -5.28 0.17 -7.10
C HIS A 43 -4.84 1.59 -7.41
N GLU A 44 -5.40 2.16 -8.48
CA GLU A 44 -5.17 3.55 -8.86
C GLU A 44 -6.44 4.38 -8.61
N TRP A 45 -6.28 5.49 -7.90
CA TRP A 45 -7.35 6.44 -7.61
C TRP A 45 -6.84 7.85 -7.85
N ALA A 46 -7.73 8.79 -8.17
CA ALA A 46 -7.35 10.17 -8.38
C ALA A 46 -8.39 11.14 -7.84
N LEU A 47 -7.91 12.21 -7.23
CA LEU A 47 -8.72 13.33 -6.76
C LEU A 47 -8.38 14.60 -7.55
N PRO A 48 -9.35 15.49 -7.79
CA PRO A 48 -9.05 16.80 -8.35
C PRO A 48 -8.16 17.60 -7.38
N LEU A 49 -7.12 18.26 -7.89
CA LEU A 49 -6.33 19.20 -7.09
C LEU A 49 -7.13 20.47 -6.78
N PRO A 50 -6.78 21.25 -5.74
CA PRO A 50 -7.36 22.57 -5.50
C PRO A 50 -6.88 23.60 -6.53
N SER A 51 -7.62 24.70 -6.69
CA SER A 51 -7.49 25.66 -7.81
C SER A 51 -6.14 26.36 -8.02
N PRO A 52 -5.24 26.60 -7.04
CA PRO A 52 -3.89 27.09 -7.38
C PRO A 52 -2.98 25.97 -7.92
N ASP A 53 -3.17 24.72 -7.48
CA ASP A 53 -2.38 23.58 -7.92
C ASP A 53 -2.85 23.04 -9.28
N GLN A 54 -4.14 23.18 -9.61
CA GLN A 54 -4.67 22.77 -10.93
C GLN A 54 -3.96 23.47 -12.10
N GLN A 55 -3.60 24.75 -11.96
CA GLN A 55 -2.90 25.51 -13.01
C GLN A 55 -1.47 25.02 -13.20
N ARG A 56 -0.76 24.68 -12.12
CA ARG A 56 0.59 24.08 -12.16
C ARG A 56 0.54 22.64 -12.69
N ALA A 57 -0.51 21.91 -12.31
CA ALA A 57 -0.73 20.52 -12.68
C ALA A 57 -1.33 20.34 -14.08
N ALA A 58 -1.71 21.40 -14.78
CA ALA A 58 -2.04 21.34 -16.21
C ALA A 58 -0.83 20.87 -17.06
N GLU A 59 0.39 21.07 -16.55
CA GLU A 59 1.64 20.53 -17.10
C GLU A 59 2.10 19.23 -16.39
N ALA A 60 1.29 18.67 -15.49
CA ALA A 60 1.57 17.41 -14.82
C ALA A 60 1.13 16.21 -15.67
N ASP A 61 1.76 15.06 -15.37
CA ASP A 61 1.54 13.78 -16.06
C ASP A 61 0.08 13.29 -15.97
N ASP A 62 -0.64 13.66 -14.91
CA ASP A 62 -2.00 13.16 -14.61
C ASP A 62 -3.13 14.21 -14.81
N GLY A 63 -2.86 15.26 -15.59
CA GLY A 63 -3.90 16.18 -16.09
C GLY A 63 -4.66 16.95 -14.99
N GLY A 64 -3.94 17.57 -14.05
CA GLY A 64 -4.56 18.42 -13.02
C GLY A 64 -5.10 17.67 -11.79
N LYS A 65 -4.77 16.39 -11.63
CA LYS A 65 -5.25 15.55 -10.52
C LYS A 65 -4.11 15.10 -9.61
N MET A 66 -4.46 14.80 -8.36
CA MET A 66 -3.62 14.08 -7.42
C MET A 66 -3.88 12.59 -7.58
N SER A 67 -2.89 11.84 -8.02
CA SER A 67 -2.97 10.39 -8.18
C SER A 67 -2.53 9.67 -6.91
N PHE A 68 -3.23 8.60 -6.57
CA PHE A 68 -2.96 7.75 -5.43
C PHE A 68 -2.78 6.32 -5.90
N SER A 69 -1.65 5.71 -5.53
CA SER A 69 -1.48 4.26 -5.59
C SER A 69 -1.94 3.69 -4.25
N LEU A 70 -3.09 3.02 -4.20
CA LEU A 70 -3.71 2.46 -3.00
C LEU A 70 -3.22 1.04 -2.79
N TRP A 71 -2.65 0.77 -1.62
CA TRP A 71 -2.12 -0.54 -1.24
C TRP A 71 -2.99 -1.13 -0.14
N ASP A 72 -3.92 -2.01 -0.54
CA ASP A 72 -4.80 -2.77 0.34
C ASP A 72 -4.15 -4.08 0.74
N PHE A 73 -3.66 -4.16 1.97
CA PHE A 73 -3.07 -5.38 2.48
C PHE A 73 -4.11 -6.33 3.05
N GLY A 74 -3.98 -7.60 2.71
CA GLY A 74 -4.72 -8.68 3.36
C GLY A 74 -4.47 -8.70 4.86
N GLY A 75 -5.54 -8.73 5.65
CA GLY A 75 -5.46 -8.75 7.12
C GLY A 75 -5.18 -10.13 7.72
N GLN A 76 -4.58 -11.06 6.97
CA GLN A 76 -4.20 -12.37 7.50
C GLN A 76 -2.81 -12.29 8.15
N ASP A 77 -2.68 -12.82 9.37
CA ASP A 77 -1.47 -12.70 10.22
C ASP A 77 -0.19 -13.24 9.56
N VAL A 78 -0.32 -14.16 8.61
CA VAL A 78 0.78 -14.74 7.83
C VAL A 78 1.58 -13.67 7.06
N TYR A 79 0.95 -12.55 6.74
CA TYR A 79 1.60 -11.46 6.04
C TYR A 79 2.27 -10.45 6.97
N TYR A 80 1.91 -10.40 8.27
CA TYR A 80 2.34 -9.32 9.16
C TYR A 80 3.86 -9.13 9.09
N SER A 81 4.69 -10.18 9.15
CA SER A 81 6.15 -10.07 9.04
C SER A 81 6.65 -9.57 7.67
N THR A 82 6.01 -9.95 6.55
CA THR A 82 6.44 -9.61 5.18
C THR A 82 6.02 -8.22 4.72
N HIS A 83 5.04 -7.57 5.39
CA HIS A 83 4.64 -6.19 5.10
C HIS A 83 5.79 -5.18 5.13
N ALA A 84 6.84 -5.46 5.90
CA ALA A 84 7.99 -4.56 6.02
C ALA A 84 8.64 -4.26 4.67
N PHE A 85 8.62 -5.21 3.72
CA PHE A 85 9.16 -5.02 2.37
C PHE A 85 8.44 -3.96 1.55
N PHE A 86 7.18 -3.67 1.89
CA PHE A 86 6.35 -2.74 1.14
C PHE A 86 6.17 -1.38 1.82
N MET A 87 6.64 -1.26 3.07
CA MET A 87 6.64 0.00 3.82
C MET A 87 7.55 1.01 3.12
N ALA A 88 7.09 2.25 3.02
CA ALA A 88 7.82 3.32 2.34
C ALA A 88 7.71 4.61 3.15
N ARG A 89 8.82 5.34 3.27
CA ARG A 89 8.86 6.62 3.98
C ARG A 89 8.03 7.70 3.27
N ARG A 90 7.96 7.65 1.94
CA ARG A 90 7.18 8.57 1.11
C ARG A 90 5.80 7.99 0.79
N ALA A 91 5.03 7.72 1.83
CA ALA A 91 3.67 7.23 1.73
C ALA A 91 2.80 7.87 2.82
N VAL A 92 1.50 7.92 2.56
CA VAL A 92 0.48 8.25 3.57
C VAL A 92 -0.13 6.94 4.06
N TYR A 93 -0.17 6.75 5.38
CA TYR A 93 -0.70 5.54 5.99
C TYR A 93 -2.10 5.76 6.52
N LEU A 94 -3.07 4.94 6.10
CA LEU A 94 -4.38 4.85 6.71
C LEU A 94 -4.39 3.66 7.65
N VAL A 95 -4.51 3.94 8.94
CA VAL A 95 -4.63 2.91 9.98
C VAL A 95 -6.10 2.72 10.28
N LEU A 96 -6.68 1.62 9.81
CA LEU A 96 -8.10 1.31 9.94
C LEU A 96 -8.36 0.41 11.12
N TRP A 97 -9.48 0.64 11.81
CA TRP A 97 -10.10 -0.32 12.72
C TRP A 97 -11.61 -0.25 12.62
N ARG A 98 -12.28 -1.29 13.12
CA ARG A 98 -13.73 -1.27 13.30
C ARG A 98 -14.03 -0.42 14.52
N SER A 99 -14.63 0.75 14.33
CA SER A 99 -14.87 1.65 15.46
C SER A 99 -15.86 1.10 16.50
N ARG A 100 -16.62 0.07 16.13
CA ARG A 100 -17.52 -0.67 17.05
C ARG A 100 -16.78 -1.56 18.04
N ASP A 101 -15.53 -1.90 17.77
CA ASP A 101 -14.76 -2.84 18.55
C ASP A 101 -13.75 -2.08 19.43
N ASP A 102 -14.23 -1.53 20.55
CA ASP A 102 -13.45 -0.68 21.47
C ASP A 102 -12.22 -1.41 22.06
N GLN A 103 -12.20 -2.74 22.04
CA GLN A 103 -11.08 -3.58 22.46
C GLN A 103 -9.89 -3.54 21.47
N GLU A 104 -10.08 -3.12 20.22
CA GLU A 104 -9.03 -3.08 19.18
C GLU A 104 -8.07 -1.89 19.31
N LEU A 105 -8.35 -0.93 20.20
CA LEU A 105 -7.49 0.24 20.41
C LEU A 105 -6.04 -0.13 20.83
N GLY A 106 -5.86 -1.25 21.54
CA GLY A 106 -4.54 -1.77 21.88
C GLY A 106 -3.74 -2.22 20.66
N GLY A 107 -4.38 -2.93 19.73
CA GLY A 107 -3.77 -3.38 18.48
C GLY A 107 -3.44 -2.22 17.55
N LEU A 108 -4.22 -1.13 17.56
CA LEU A 108 -3.92 0.08 16.79
C LEU A 108 -2.55 0.68 17.13
N ARG A 109 -2.18 0.68 18.42
CA ARG A 109 -0.90 1.20 18.87
C ARG A 109 0.28 0.42 18.26
N GLU A 110 0.13 -0.90 18.09
CA GLU A 110 1.16 -1.74 17.46
C GLU A 110 1.35 -1.39 15.98
N TYR A 111 0.26 -1.17 15.24
CA TYR A 111 0.35 -0.69 13.85
C TYR A 111 1.05 0.66 13.76
N LEU A 112 0.67 1.63 14.61
CA LEU A 112 1.27 2.96 14.62
C LEU A 112 2.76 2.93 14.96
N ALA A 113 3.15 2.21 16.02
CA ALA A 113 4.54 2.04 16.43
C ALA A 113 5.38 1.38 15.34
N ARG A 114 4.80 0.40 14.64
CA ARG A 114 5.47 -0.27 13.54
C ARG A 114 5.71 0.65 12.34
N ILE A 115 4.71 1.45 11.95
CA ILE A 115 4.88 2.45 10.88
C ILE A 115 5.95 3.46 11.29
N GLN A 116 5.96 3.94 12.54
CA GLN A 116 6.99 4.83 13.05
C GLN A 116 8.40 4.22 12.94
N ALA A 117 8.55 2.93 13.21
CA ALA A 117 9.83 2.23 13.12
C ALA A 117 10.30 2.01 11.68
N LEU A 118 9.39 1.63 10.77
CA LEU A 118 9.73 1.23 9.39
C LEU A 118 9.67 2.38 8.37
N ALA A 119 8.82 3.37 8.62
CA ALA A 119 8.59 4.53 7.77
C ALA A 119 8.62 5.82 8.62
N PRO A 120 9.75 6.14 9.28
CA PRO A 120 9.85 7.32 10.15
C PRO A 120 9.55 8.59 9.36
N GLY A 121 8.67 9.43 9.92
CA GLY A 121 8.22 10.69 9.31
C GLY A 121 7.07 10.56 8.32
N ALA A 122 6.65 9.35 7.95
CA ALA A 122 5.48 9.16 7.09
C ALA A 122 4.20 9.57 7.83
N PRO A 123 3.33 10.41 7.24
CA PRO A 123 2.09 10.81 7.89
C PRO A 123 1.13 9.63 8.03
N MET A 124 0.40 9.62 9.14
CA MET A 124 -0.60 8.60 9.43
C MET A 124 -1.97 9.24 9.63
N VAL A 125 -3.03 8.58 9.18
CA VAL A 125 -4.42 8.99 9.40
C VAL A 125 -5.16 7.81 10.03
N LEU A 126 -5.72 8.05 11.21
CA LEU A 126 -6.51 7.06 11.94
C LEU A 126 -7.94 7.04 11.38
N VAL A 127 -8.41 5.90 10.89
CA VAL A 127 -9.74 5.76 10.27
C VAL A 127 -10.62 4.71 10.96
N GLY A 128 -11.67 5.15 11.65
CA GLY A 128 -12.65 4.27 12.29
C GLY A 128 -13.81 3.95 11.36
N THR A 129 -14.01 2.67 11.04
CA THR A 129 -15.06 2.22 10.11
C THR A 129 -16.40 1.93 10.81
N ASN A 130 -17.48 1.77 10.05
CA ASN A 130 -18.87 1.55 10.50
C ASN A 130 -19.57 2.74 11.19
N ALA A 131 -18.97 3.93 11.14
CA ALA A 131 -19.55 5.15 11.71
C ALA A 131 -20.77 5.61 10.92
N GLY A 132 -21.81 6.11 11.59
CA GLY A 132 -23.00 6.59 10.90
C GLY A 132 -23.93 5.48 10.38
N GLU A 133 -23.65 4.21 10.69
CA GLU A 133 -24.53 3.08 10.37
C GLU A 133 -25.61 2.88 11.43
N LYS A 134 -26.65 2.10 11.14
CA LYS A 134 -27.67 1.75 12.15
C LYS A 134 -27.04 0.99 13.32
N THR A 135 -27.49 1.28 14.53
CA THR A 135 -27.13 0.52 15.73
C THR A 135 -27.64 -0.93 15.62
N GLU A 136 -27.02 -1.86 16.34
CA GLU A 136 -27.44 -3.28 16.35
C GLU A 136 -28.89 -3.45 16.82
N ALA A 137 -29.31 -2.63 17.78
CA ALA A 137 -30.69 -2.57 18.25
C ALA A 137 -31.68 -1.95 17.23
N GLY A 138 -31.20 -1.49 16.07
CA GLY A 138 -31.99 -0.86 15.01
C GLY A 138 -32.57 0.52 15.35
N ARG A 139 -32.29 1.04 16.57
CA ARG A 139 -32.78 2.32 17.08
C ARG A 139 -31.67 3.35 16.98
N GLY A 140 -31.67 4.13 15.91
CA GLY A 140 -30.74 5.24 15.72
C GLY A 140 -29.46 4.89 14.98
N VAL A 141 -28.54 5.87 14.99
CA VAL A 141 -27.28 5.85 14.25
C VAL A 141 -26.13 5.69 15.23
N TYR A 142 -25.22 4.76 14.92
CA TYR A 142 -24.01 4.52 15.68
C TYR A 142 -23.05 5.71 15.54
N ARG A 143 -22.65 6.25 16.68
CA ARG A 143 -21.64 7.32 16.78
C ARG A 143 -20.44 6.75 17.53
N PRO A 144 -19.27 6.69 16.88
CA PRO A 144 -18.08 6.14 17.50
C PRO A 144 -17.51 7.08 18.56
N THR A 145 -16.86 6.48 19.56
CA THR A 145 -16.09 7.20 20.57
C THR A 145 -14.74 7.64 19.96
N GLN A 146 -14.25 8.81 20.36
CA GLN A 146 -12.92 9.27 19.96
C GLN A 146 -11.83 8.40 20.58
N PRO A 147 -10.75 8.08 19.85
CA PRO A 147 -9.59 7.43 20.46
C PRO A 147 -9.00 8.30 21.58
N PRO A 148 -8.34 7.70 22.59
CA PRO A 148 -7.75 8.45 23.69
C PRO A 148 -6.75 9.50 23.20
N ALA A 149 -6.78 10.71 23.77
CA ALA A 149 -5.85 11.79 23.42
C ALA A 149 -4.36 11.40 23.59
N ALA A 150 -4.07 10.51 24.54
CA ALA A 150 -2.73 9.96 24.74
C ALA A 150 -2.18 9.25 23.49
N LEU A 151 -3.03 8.61 22.69
CA LEU A 151 -2.60 7.96 21.45
C LEU A 151 -2.01 8.98 20.47
N PHE A 152 -2.65 10.14 20.30
CA PHE A 152 -2.15 11.20 19.41
C PHE A 152 -0.87 11.85 19.96
N ALA A 153 -0.75 11.96 21.29
CA ALA A 153 0.47 12.47 21.91
C ALA A 153 1.68 11.55 21.70
N ASP A 154 1.47 10.23 21.71
CA ASP A 154 2.53 9.23 21.51
C ASP A 154 3.05 9.18 20.05
N PHE A 155 2.25 9.65 19.08
CA PHE A 155 2.57 9.58 17.65
C PHE A 155 2.43 10.95 16.96
N PRO A 156 3.47 11.80 16.99
CA PRO A 156 3.41 13.16 16.44
C PRO A 156 3.12 13.24 14.93
N GLN A 157 3.46 12.21 14.15
CA GLN A 157 3.14 12.14 12.72
C GLN A 157 1.69 11.66 12.43
N LEU A 158 0.91 11.35 13.47
CA LEU A 158 -0.50 11.02 13.34
C LEU A 158 -1.31 12.32 13.14
N HIS A 159 -2.20 12.32 12.15
CA HIS A 159 -3.15 13.40 11.94
C HIS A 159 -3.94 13.66 13.24
N PRO A 160 -4.08 14.92 13.69
CA PRO A 160 -4.59 15.26 15.02
C PRO A 160 -6.05 14.86 15.27
N GLU A 161 -6.79 14.56 14.21
CA GLU A 161 -8.16 14.08 14.27
C GLU A 161 -8.28 12.70 13.63
N ALA A 162 -8.98 11.79 14.31
CA ALA A 162 -9.43 10.53 13.71
C ALA A 162 -10.60 10.78 12.75
N MET A 163 -10.55 10.13 11.58
CA MET A 163 -11.61 10.15 10.60
C MET A 163 -12.57 8.98 10.86
N PHE A 164 -13.86 9.24 10.79
CA PHE A 164 -14.88 8.22 10.98
C PHE A 164 -15.72 8.06 9.73
N VAL A 165 -15.77 6.83 9.22
CA VAL A 165 -16.37 6.54 7.92
C VAL A 165 -17.31 5.35 7.97
N SER A 166 -18.23 5.30 7.01
CA SER A 166 -18.90 4.06 6.63
C SER A 166 -18.79 3.86 5.13
N SER A 167 -18.14 2.76 4.74
CA SER A 167 -18.12 2.32 3.34
C SER A 167 -19.52 2.00 2.84
N LYS A 168 -20.43 1.55 3.73
CA LYS A 168 -21.82 1.19 3.43
C LYS A 168 -22.69 2.38 3.06
N THR A 169 -22.62 3.45 3.83
CA THR A 169 -23.49 4.63 3.63
C THR A 169 -22.77 5.77 2.91
N GLY A 170 -21.44 5.78 2.90
CA GLY A 170 -20.60 6.90 2.47
C GLY A 170 -20.43 7.99 3.51
N TYR A 171 -20.96 7.80 4.72
CA TYR A 171 -20.73 8.74 5.81
C TYR A 171 -19.23 8.98 6.00
N GLY A 172 -18.84 10.25 6.13
CA GLY A 172 -17.46 10.67 6.38
C GLY A 172 -16.47 10.50 5.23
N VAL A 173 -16.82 9.82 4.13
CA VAL A 173 -15.89 9.53 3.03
C VAL A 173 -15.42 10.79 2.32
N GLY A 174 -16.29 11.79 2.14
CA GLY A 174 -15.90 13.08 1.55
C GLY A 174 -14.84 13.81 2.39
N ARG A 175 -15.08 13.93 3.71
CA ARG A 175 -14.11 14.53 4.64
C ARG A 175 -12.79 13.75 4.68
N LEU A 176 -12.85 12.41 4.63
CA LEU A 176 -11.64 11.59 4.52
C LEU A 176 -10.86 11.96 3.24
N SER A 177 -11.51 12.01 2.08
CA SER A 177 -10.87 12.39 0.81
C SER A 177 -10.21 13.77 0.86
N GLU A 178 -10.86 14.76 1.49
CA GLU A 178 -10.29 16.10 1.69
C GLU A 178 -9.03 16.07 2.55
N VAL A 179 -9.05 15.35 3.68
CA VAL A 179 -7.88 15.18 4.56
C VAL A 179 -6.76 14.45 3.83
N LEU A 180 -7.06 13.37 3.11
CA LEU A 180 -6.06 12.62 2.34
C LEU A 180 -5.42 13.48 1.25
N LEU A 181 -6.21 14.29 0.55
CA LEU A 181 -5.69 15.24 -0.44
C LEU A 181 -4.77 16.25 0.19
N ALA A 182 -5.18 16.89 1.30
CA ALA A 182 -4.37 17.88 2.01
C ALA A 182 -3.04 17.29 2.51
N VAL A 183 -3.09 16.12 3.15
CA VAL A 183 -1.90 15.44 3.65
C VAL A 183 -0.97 15.05 2.51
N ALA A 184 -1.50 14.55 1.39
CA ALA A 184 -0.71 14.11 0.26
C ALA A 184 -0.08 15.27 -0.53
N VAL A 185 -0.79 16.39 -0.69
CA VAL A 185 -0.24 17.62 -1.28
C VAL A 185 0.89 18.19 -0.43
N ALA A 186 0.81 18.08 0.90
CA ALA A 186 1.85 18.53 1.82
C ALA A 186 3.09 17.60 1.87
N GLN A 187 3.08 16.45 1.18
CA GLN A 187 4.23 15.53 1.19
C GLN A 187 5.45 16.09 0.45
N PRO A 188 6.67 15.85 0.95
CA PRO A 188 7.90 16.22 0.24
C PRO A 188 7.97 15.63 -1.18
N GLY A 189 8.26 16.49 -2.15
CA GLY A 189 8.33 16.14 -3.57
C GLY A 189 6.98 16.14 -4.31
N THR A 190 5.86 16.34 -3.63
CA THR A 190 4.58 16.62 -4.30
C THR A 190 4.57 18.06 -4.84
N GLY A 191 4.11 18.24 -6.08
CA GLY A 191 4.09 19.54 -6.74
C GLY A 191 5.46 20.04 -7.22
N GLU A 192 6.51 19.22 -7.11
CA GLU A 192 7.84 19.52 -7.62
C GLU A 192 8.00 19.08 -9.08
N ARG A 193 8.89 19.77 -9.82
CA ARG A 193 9.19 19.43 -11.22
C ARG A 193 10.07 18.19 -11.26
N LEU A 194 9.60 17.15 -11.95
CA LEU A 194 10.41 15.95 -12.17
C LEU A 194 11.49 16.23 -13.22
N PRO A 195 12.75 15.81 -12.97
CA PRO A 195 13.76 15.71 -14.01
C PRO A 195 13.26 14.91 -15.21
N GLY A 196 13.62 15.34 -16.43
CA GLY A 196 13.13 14.73 -17.66
C GLY A 196 13.47 13.23 -17.80
N TYR A 197 14.58 12.78 -17.22
CA TYR A 197 14.94 11.36 -17.23
C TYR A 197 13.98 10.51 -16.38
N ILE A 198 13.49 11.02 -15.23
CA ILE A 198 12.51 10.32 -14.39
C ILE A 198 11.17 10.20 -15.12
N VAL A 199 10.76 11.24 -15.86
CA VAL A 199 9.53 11.19 -16.67
C VAL A 199 9.64 10.09 -17.73
N LYS A 200 10.73 10.04 -18.49
CA LYS A 200 10.98 8.99 -19.49
C LYS A 200 11.02 7.60 -18.86
N LEU A 201 11.69 7.45 -17.72
CA LEU A 201 11.79 6.19 -17.00
C LEU A 201 10.41 5.68 -16.57
N ARG A 202 9.54 6.55 -16.07
CA ARG A 202 8.15 6.20 -15.72
C ARG A 202 7.34 5.75 -16.93
N GLU A 203 7.49 6.42 -18.06
CA GLU A 203 6.84 5.99 -19.31
C GLU A 203 7.31 4.61 -19.75
N GLU A 204 8.62 4.33 -19.69
CA GLU A 204 9.18 3.03 -20.04
C GLU A 204 8.73 1.93 -19.08
N VAL A 205 8.68 2.19 -17.77
CA VAL A 205 8.13 1.26 -16.78
C VAL A 205 6.65 0.97 -17.04
N ARG A 206 5.85 1.98 -17.36
CA ARG A 206 4.43 1.81 -17.74
C ARG A 206 4.29 0.99 -19.02
N ARG A 207 5.08 1.28 -20.06
CA ARG A 207 5.11 0.51 -21.30
C ARG A 207 5.48 -0.94 -21.06
N ALA A 208 6.55 -1.18 -20.29
CA ALA A 208 7.00 -2.52 -19.94
C ALA A 208 5.90 -3.30 -19.20
N ARG A 209 5.18 -2.68 -18.26
CA ARG A 209 4.04 -3.28 -17.56
C ARG A 209 2.94 -3.75 -18.52
N VAL A 210 2.59 -2.94 -19.52
CA VAL A 210 1.54 -3.26 -20.50
C VAL A 210 1.97 -4.34 -21.49
N LEU A 211 3.26 -4.37 -21.84
CA LEU A 211 3.82 -5.33 -22.79
C LEU A 211 4.15 -6.69 -22.16
N LEU A 212 3.93 -6.89 -20.86
CA LEU A 212 4.16 -8.17 -20.20
C LEU A 212 3.25 -9.25 -20.81
N ALA A 213 3.88 -10.27 -21.38
CA ALA A 213 3.16 -11.43 -21.88
C ALA A 213 2.39 -12.14 -20.74
N PRO A 214 1.23 -12.74 -21.02
CA PRO A 214 0.51 -13.54 -20.02
C PRO A 214 1.41 -14.62 -19.42
N GLY A 215 1.52 -14.64 -18.08
CA GLY A 215 2.37 -15.60 -17.36
C GLY A 215 3.85 -15.23 -17.28
N ALA A 216 4.30 -14.14 -17.90
CA ALA A 216 5.67 -13.64 -17.71
C ALA A 216 5.86 -13.10 -16.28
N GLU A 217 7.06 -13.34 -15.73
CA GLU A 217 7.50 -12.70 -14.50
C GLU A 217 7.53 -11.17 -14.73
N PRO A 218 6.88 -10.36 -13.88
CA PRO A 218 6.84 -8.92 -14.06
C PRO A 218 8.10 -8.26 -13.54
N LEU A 219 9.24 -8.70 -14.05
CA LEU A 219 10.57 -8.23 -13.69
C LEU A 219 11.20 -7.52 -14.89
N MET A 220 11.90 -6.43 -14.60
CA MET A 220 12.80 -5.76 -15.53
C MET A 220 14.22 -5.91 -14.99
N PRO A 221 15.18 -6.40 -15.80
CA PRO A 221 16.59 -6.38 -15.42
C PRO A 221 17.07 -4.98 -15.03
N TYR A 222 17.87 -4.89 -13.96
CA TYR A 222 18.30 -3.61 -13.41
C TYR A 222 19.19 -2.82 -14.39
N ASP A 223 20.07 -3.48 -15.12
CA ASP A 223 20.87 -2.89 -16.21
C ASP A 223 20.01 -2.20 -17.29
N LYS A 224 18.89 -2.81 -17.67
CA LYS A 224 17.91 -2.21 -18.59
C LYS A 224 17.27 -0.98 -17.96
N TYR A 225 16.95 -1.02 -16.67
CA TYR A 225 16.42 0.13 -15.93
C TYR A 225 17.45 1.27 -15.83
N GLU A 226 18.73 0.96 -15.56
CA GLU A 226 19.81 1.94 -15.53
C GLU A 226 20.03 2.59 -16.89
N ALA A 227 19.97 1.81 -17.98
CA ALA A 227 20.09 2.33 -19.33
C ALA A 227 19.01 3.38 -19.69
N HIS A 228 17.87 3.37 -19.00
CA HIS A 228 16.80 4.36 -19.14
C HIS A 228 16.94 5.56 -18.19
N GLY A 229 18.06 5.67 -17.47
CA GLY A 229 18.36 6.77 -16.55
C GLY A 229 18.01 6.49 -15.09
N GLY A 230 17.79 5.22 -14.72
CA GLY A 230 17.76 4.82 -13.31
C GLY A 230 19.18 4.90 -12.71
N PHE A 231 19.50 5.95 -11.98
CA PHE A 231 20.80 6.06 -11.29
C PHE A 231 20.61 6.05 -9.77
N GLY A 232 21.42 5.25 -9.06
CA GLY A 232 21.43 5.19 -7.59
C GLY A 232 20.11 4.68 -7.00
N GLU A 233 20.01 4.60 -5.67
CA GLU A 233 18.80 4.16 -4.94
C GLU A 233 17.56 4.68 -5.67
N ALA A 234 16.63 3.77 -6.02
CA ALA A 234 15.44 3.96 -6.85
C ALA A 234 14.37 4.92 -6.26
N CYS A 235 14.82 6.04 -5.68
CA CYS A 235 14.18 7.03 -4.83
C CYS A 235 13.16 7.91 -5.58
N GLY A 236 13.18 7.86 -6.93
CA GLY A 236 12.14 8.50 -7.74
C GLY A 236 10.90 7.61 -7.85
N SER A 237 10.99 6.57 -8.67
CA SER A 237 9.81 5.79 -9.08
C SER A 237 9.32 4.77 -8.06
N ALA A 238 10.21 4.19 -7.23
CA ALA A 238 9.79 3.24 -6.19
C ALA A 238 8.96 3.93 -5.11
N ASP A 239 9.33 5.17 -4.78
CA ASP A 239 8.66 5.98 -3.76
C ASP A 239 7.24 6.39 -4.18
N PHE A 240 6.97 6.55 -5.48
CA PHE A 240 5.63 6.84 -6.00
C PHE A 240 4.78 5.58 -6.23
N GLY A 241 5.26 4.39 -5.85
CA GLY A 241 4.53 3.13 -6.01
C GLY A 241 4.53 2.56 -7.44
N ASP A 242 5.37 3.10 -8.34
CA ASP A 242 5.40 2.70 -9.75
C ASP A 242 6.26 1.44 -10.01
N LEU A 243 7.05 1.00 -9.04
CA LEU A 243 7.85 -0.22 -9.09
C LEU A 243 8.36 -0.55 -7.68
N LEU A 244 8.97 -1.72 -7.50
CA LEU A 244 9.76 -2.03 -6.32
C LEU A 244 11.18 -2.44 -6.73
N HIS A 245 12.17 -2.04 -5.94
CA HIS A 245 13.54 -2.49 -6.08
C HIS A 245 14.07 -2.87 -4.70
N PHE A 246 14.71 -4.02 -4.60
CA PHE A 246 15.23 -4.56 -3.36
C PHE A 246 16.77 -4.61 -3.41
N SER A 247 17.40 -3.45 -3.36
CA SER A 247 18.87 -3.31 -3.45
C SER A 247 19.64 -4.06 -2.36
N SER A 248 19.00 -4.29 -1.20
CA SER A 248 19.59 -4.93 -0.03
C SER A 248 19.20 -6.40 0.14
N VAL A 249 18.41 -6.98 -0.78
CA VAL A 249 17.98 -8.38 -0.72
C VAL A 249 18.79 -9.22 -1.72
N PRO A 250 19.68 -10.11 -1.25
CA PRO A 250 20.49 -10.95 -2.13
C PRO A 250 19.64 -11.83 -3.06
N GLY A 251 20.00 -11.85 -4.35
CA GLY A 251 19.26 -12.48 -5.44
C GLY A 251 18.15 -11.62 -6.07
N LEU A 252 17.89 -10.41 -5.58
CA LEU A 252 16.91 -9.47 -6.13
C LEU A 252 17.48 -8.07 -6.42
N GLU A 253 18.76 -7.84 -6.14
CA GLU A 253 19.49 -6.60 -6.40
C GLU A 253 19.46 -6.20 -7.88
N ASP A 254 19.52 -7.19 -8.78
CA ASP A 254 19.58 -7.00 -10.24
C ASP A 254 18.19 -6.99 -10.91
N ALA A 255 17.11 -6.89 -10.13
CA ALA A 255 15.75 -6.96 -10.64
C ALA A 255 14.86 -5.82 -10.14
N ILE A 256 14.20 -5.16 -11.08
CA ILE A 256 13.10 -4.21 -10.82
C ILE A 256 11.78 -4.95 -10.93
N VAL A 257 10.99 -4.92 -9.87
CA VAL A 257 9.64 -5.49 -9.84
C VAL A 257 8.66 -4.48 -10.43
N LEU A 258 8.09 -4.83 -11.57
CA LEU A 258 7.11 -4.02 -12.27
C LEU A 258 5.71 -4.17 -11.66
N ARG A 259 5.34 -5.33 -11.10
CA ARG A 259 4.04 -5.53 -10.44
C ARG A 259 4.21 -5.92 -8.97
N PRO A 260 3.99 -4.99 -8.03
CA PRO A 260 4.12 -5.28 -6.60
C PRO A 260 3.29 -6.46 -6.10
N GLN A 261 2.10 -6.67 -6.67
CA GLN A 261 1.21 -7.79 -6.31
C GLN A 261 1.90 -9.14 -6.53
N TRP A 262 2.73 -9.27 -7.57
CA TRP A 262 3.48 -10.49 -7.83
C TRP A 262 4.45 -10.83 -6.70
N VAL A 263 5.08 -9.84 -6.06
CA VAL A 263 5.94 -10.08 -4.90
C VAL A 263 5.10 -10.58 -3.73
N ALA A 264 3.94 -9.98 -3.49
CA ALA A 264 3.04 -10.44 -2.43
C ALA A 264 2.57 -11.89 -2.68
N GLU A 265 2.24 -12.25 -3.92
CA GLU A 265 1.89 -13.62 -4.33
C GLU A 265 3.06 -14.61 -4.18
N VAL A 266 4.29 -14.18 -4.47
CA VAL A 266 5.48 -15.01 -4.26
C VAL A 266 5.70 -15.21 -2.77
N MET A 267 5.62 -14.15 -1.97
CA MET A 267 5.80 -14.22 -0.53
C MET A 267 4.71 -15.07 0.13
N SER A 268 3.46 -14.99 -0.33
CA SER A 268 2.38 -15.85 0.20
C SER A 268 2.72 -17.32 0.04
N ARG A 269 3.23 -17.73 -1.11
CA ARG A 269 3.63 -19.12 -1.39
C ARG A 269 4.83 -19.58 -0.56
N VAL A 270 5.76 -18.68 -0.25
CA VAL A 270 6.96 -19.02 0.54
C VAL A 270 6.62 -19.11 2.03
N VAL A 271 5.76 -18.22 2.53
CA VAL A 271 5.43 -18.12 3.96
C VAL A 271 4.29 -19.06 4.37
N THR A 272 3.57 -19.68 3.41
CA THR A 272 2.58 -20.71 3.75
C THR A 272 3.19 -21.88 4.51
N VAL A 273 2.63 -22.17 5.69
CA VAL A 273 2.98 -23.27 6.62
C VAL A 273 2.52 -24.65 6.11
N ASP A 274 2.32 -24.78 4.80
CA ASP A 274 1.97 -26.06 4.19
C ASP A 274 3.25 -26.86 4.01
N ASP A 275 3.50 -27.81 4.92
CA ASP A 275 4.65 -28.72 4.94
C ASP A 275 4.87 -29.43 3.59
N PHE A 276 3.79 -29.66 2.84
CA PHE A 276 3.87 -30.27 1.52
C PHE A 276 4.42 -29.29 0.46
N LYS A 277 3.98 -28.03 0.49
CA LYS A 277 4.51 -26.97 -0.41
C LYS A 277 5.94 -26.58 -0.04
N LEU A 278 6.27 -26.54 1.25
CA LEU A 278 7.62 -26.29 1.77
C LEU A 278 8.64 -27.31 1.23
N ARG A 279 8.29 -28.60 1.23
CA ARG A 279 9.14 -29.67 0.65
C ARG A 279 9.34 -29.54 -0.86
N GLN A 280 8.38 -28.94 -1.57
CA GLN A 280 8.51 -28.70 -3.01
C GLN A 280 9.35 -27.47 -3.34
N LEU A 281 9.41 -26.48 -2.44
CA LEU A 281 10.10 -25.19 -2.63
C LEU A 281 11.60 -25.25 -2.28
N LEU A 282 12.02 -26.22 -1.46
CA LEU A 282 13.41 -26.41 -1.05
C LEU A 282 14.25 -27.06 -2.17
N VAL A 283 15.48 -26.57 -2.35
CA VAL A 283 16.44 -27.17 -3.29
C VAL A 283 16.73 -28.62 -2.84
N PRO A 284 16.65 -29.64 -3.72
CA PRO A 284 16.98 -31.01 -3.35
C PRO A 284 18.45 -31.08 -2.87
N GLY A 285 18.65 -31.41 -1.58
CA GLY A 285 19.97 -31.60 -0.98
C GLY A 285 20.42 -30.59 0.08
N GLY A 286 19.62 -29.56 0.40
CA GLY A 286 19.89 -28.68 1.55
C GLY A 286 19.43 -29.33 2.86
N ALA A 287 20.36 -29.77 3.70
CA ALA A 287 20.04 -30.34 5.00
C ALA A 287 19.26 -29.33 5.87
N ALA A 288 18.21 -29.79 6.56
CA ALA A 288 17.37 -29.00 7.46
C ALA A 288 18.07 -28.55 8.76
N GLY A 289 19.40 -28.57 8.80
CA GLY A 289 20.20 -28.23 9.97
C GLY A 289 21.36 -27.32 9.58
N GLY A 290 21.15 -26.01 9.74
CA GLY A 290 22.22 -25.01 9.75
C GLY A 290 22.56 -24.40 8.39
N GLY A 291 22.09 -23.16 8.19
CA GLY A 291 22.67 -22.24 7.19
C GLY A 291 22.02 -22.26 5.81
N GLY A 292 21.06 -21.35 5.60
CA GLY A 292 20.64 -20.89 4.28
C GLY A 292 19.41 -21.60 3.71
N GLY A 293 18.22 -21.14 4.12
CA GLY A 293 16.96 -21.45 3.44
C GLY A 293 16.93 -20.84 2.04
N ARG A 294 17.60 -21.50 1.09
CA ARG A 294 17.56 -21.12 -0.33
C ARG A 294 16.39 -21.80 -1.00
N VAL A 295 15.44 -21.00 -1.48
CA VAL A 295 14.28 -21.44 -2.27
C VAL A 295 14.67 -21.46 -3.74
N SER A 296 14.34 -22.53 -4.47
CA SER A 296 14.62 -22.61 -5.90
C SER A 296 13.60 -21.79 -6.70
N LYS A 297 14.09 -20.85 -7.53
CA LYS A 297 13.23 -20.10 -8.48
C LYS A 297 12.41 -21.03 -9.39
N ALA A 298 13.00 -22.15 -9.82
CA ALA A 298 12.32 -23.15 -10.64
C ALA A 298 11.25 -23.95 -9.86
N ALA A 299 11.38 -24.07 -8.55
CA ALA A 299 10.40 -24.74 -7.70
C ALA A 299 9.18 -23.84 -7.40
N LEU A 300 9.41 -22.54 -7.16
CA LEU A 300 8.35 -21.52 -6.99
C LEU A 300 7.35 -21.48 -8.16
N LEU A 301 7.85 -21.72 -9.38
CA LEU A 301 7.04 -21.74 -10.60
C LEU A 301 6.25 -23.04 -10.81
N LYS A 302 6.63 -24.15 -10.14
CA LYS A 302 5.99 -25.47 -10.28
C LYS A 302 4.77 -25.66 -9.40
N VAL A 303 4.59 -24.86 -8.34
CA VAL A 303 3.43 -24.92 -7.43
C VAL A 303 2.19 -24.22 -8.05
N ARG A 304 2.01 -24.32 -9.38
CA ARG A 304 0.74 -23.96 -10.03
C ARG A 304 -0.24 -25.10 -9.81
N GLY A 305 -1.07 -24.97 -8.78
CA GLY A 305 -2.17 -25.87 -8.44
C GLY A 305 -3.02 -25.24 -7.36
#